data_AF-A0A1G2P2W0-F1
#
_entry.id   AF-A0A1G2P2W0-F1
#
_cell.length_a   1.000
_cell.length_b   1.000
_cell.length_c   1.000
_cell.angle_alpha   90.00
_cell.angle_beta   90.00
_cell.angle_gamma   90.00
#
_symmetry.space_group_name_H-M   'P 1'
#
loop_
_entity.id
_entity.type
_entity.pdbx_description
1 polymer ?
#
loop_
_entity_poly.entity_id
_entity_poly.type
_entity_poly.pdbx_seq_one_letter_code
_entity_poly.pdbx_strand_id
1 'polypeptide(L)' 'MPSDAKTVQTLPKSNEATVIKALNNDKAGLLVGSKTSDKYHYPWCSGALRMKEENKIWFKSAEEARAAGYTPAGNCKGLE' A
#
# COMPACT_ATOMS: atom_id res chain seq x y z
N MET A 1 33.99 -35.19 12.00
CA MET A 1 33.18 -34.73 13.16
C MET A 1 33.44 -33.25 13.35
N PRO A 2 32.48 -32.40 13.73
CA PRO A 2 31.09 -32.22 13.27
C PRO A 2 30.78 -30.73 12.90
N SER A 3 29.61 -30.50 12.30
CA SER A 3 28.67 -29.34 12.41
C SER A 3 29.19 -27.89 12.30
N ASP A 4 28.64 -26.98 11.50
CA ASP A 4 27.21 -26.69 11.32
C ASP A 4 26.87 -26.11 9.93
N ALA A 5 25.74 -26.57 9.42
CA ALA A 5 25.08 -26.01 8.26
C ALA A 5 24.44 -24.65 8.60
N LYS A 6 24.61 -23.67 7.71
CA LYS A 6 23.60 -22.62 7.51
C LYS A 6 23.27 -22.51 6.02
N THR A 7 22.45 -23.47 5.59
CA THR A 7 21.57 -23.30 4.42
C THR A 7 20.74 -22.03 4.65
N VAL A 8 20.85 -21.05 3.75
CA VAL A 8 19.75 -20.40 3.01
C VAL A 8 20.41 -19.48 1.99
N GLN A 9 20.69 -19.98 0.79
CA GLN A 9 20.59 -19.14 -0.40
C GLN A 9 20.43 -20.02 -1.63
N THR A 10 19.19 -20.27 -2.00
CA THR A 10 18.88 -20.66 -3.38
C THR A 10 17.68 -19.84 -3.81
N LEU A 11 17.99 -18.62 -4.25
CA LEU A 11 17.10 -17.84 -5.11
C LEU A 11 17.07 -18.58 -6.48
N PRO A 12 15.89 -18.92 -7.03
CA PRO A 12 15.82 -19.42 -8.39
C PRO A 12 16.27 -18.32 -9.36
N LYS A 13 17.26 -18.65 -10.20
CA LYS A 13 17.72 -17.84 -11.33
C LYS A 13 16.67 -17.82 -12.44
N SER A 14 15.58 -17.10 -12.24
CA SER A 14 14.60 -16.80 -13.28
C SER A 14 14.44 -15.28 -13.41
N ASN A 15 14.99 -14.76 -14.52
CA ASN A 15 14.64 -13.52 -15.24
C ASN A 15 14.25 -12.26 -14.44
N GLU A 16 15.25 -11.58 -13.87
CA GLU A 16 15.09 -10.27 -13.20
C GLU A 16 14.35 -9.20 -14.02
N ALA A 17 14.38 -9.24 -15.36
CA ALA A 17 13.69 -8.26 -16.22
C ALA A 17 12.16 -8.40 -16.26
N THR A 18 11.61 -9.59 -15.98
CA THR A 18 10.14 -9.83 -16.04
C THR A 18 9.48 -9.62 -14.67
N VAL A 19 10.23 -9.78 -13.57
CA VAL A 19 9.73 -9.57 -12.20
C VAL A 19 9.52 -8.08 -11.90
N ILE A 20 10.40 -7.20 -12.37
CA ILE A 20 10.32 -5.75 -12.08
C ILE A 20 9.14 -5.08 -12.81
N LYS A 21 8.68 -5.62 -13.95
CA LYS A 21 7.55 -5.03 -14.69
C LYS A 21 6.18 -5.39 -14.08
N ALA A 22 6.07 -6.56 -13.43
CA ALA A 22 4.89 -6.93 -12.65
C ALA A 22 4.76 -6.13 -11.35
N LEU A 23 5.89 -5.74 -10.72
CA LEU A 23 5.91 -4.94 -9.49
C LEU A 23 5.63 -3.44 -9.69
N ASN A 24 5.57 -2.97 -10.95
CA ASN A 24 5.42 -1.55 -11.27
C ASN A 24 4.00 -1.17 -11.72
N ASN A 25 3.05 -2.11 -11.74
CA ASN A 25 1.67 -1.82 -12.14
C ASN A 25 0.74 -1.51 -10.94
N ASP A 26 1.26 -1.51 -9.72
CA ASP A 26 0.51 -1.34 -8.46
C ASP A 26 0.56 0.08 -7.90
N LYS A 27 0.64 1.11 -8.75
CA LYS A 27 0.62 2.53 -8.30
C LYS A 27 -0.73 3.21 -8.54
N ALA A 28 -1.79 2.46 -8.83
CA ALA A 28 -3.13 2.95 -8.50
C ALA A 28 -3.33 2.65 -7.01
N GLY A 29 -2.99 3.61 -6.14
CA GLY A 29 -3.26 3.45 -4.71
C GLY A 29 -4.73 3.11 -4.50
N LEU A 30 -5.01 2.01 -3.78
CA LEU A 30 -6.37 1.56 -3.53
C LEU A 30 -7.10 2.50 -2.58
N LEU A 31 -6.35 3.25 -1.79
CA LEU A 31 -6.85 4.11 -0.73
C LEU A 31 -6.17 5.47 -0.81
N VAL A 32 -6.92 6.49 -0.42
CA VAL A 32 -6.47 7.88 -0.39
C VAL A 32 -6.66 8.47 1.01
N GLY A 33 -5.54 8.73 1.67
CA GLY A 33 -5.41 9.54 2.87
C GLY A 33 -5.48 11.03 2.59
N SER A 34 -5.85 11.80 3.60
CA SER A 34 -5.74 13.25 3.58
C SER A 34 -4.53 13.72 4.40
N LYS A 35 -3.74 14.67 3.90
CA LYS A 35 -2.69 15.31 4.72
C LYS A 35 -3.25 16.15 5.86
N THR A 36 -4.47 16.67 5.70
CA THR A 36 -5.10 17.56 6.68
C THR A 36 -5.91 16.81 7.73
N SER A 37 -6.14 15.51 7.54
CA SER A 37 -6.83 14.65 8.49
C SER A 37 -6.24 13.27 8.40
N ASP A 38 -5.91 12.64 9.53
CA ASP A 38 -5.36 11.28 9.61
C ASP A 38 -6.42 10.21 9.26
N LYS A 39 -7.15 10.43 8.17
CA LYS A 39 -8.24 9.62 7.65
C LYS A 39 -7.94 9.22 6.23
N TYR A 40 -8.18 7.95 5.94
CA TYR A 40 -8.10 7.40 4.59
C TYR A 40 -9.49 7.00 4.08
N HIS A 41 -9.65 7.02 2.77
CA HIS A 41 -10.88 6.77 2.04
C HIS A 41 -10.62 5.90 0.82
N TYR A 42 -11.65 5.31 0.22
CA TYR A 42 -11.54 4.86 -1.16
C TYR A 42 -11.55 6.04 -2.14
N PRO A 43 -10.91 5.93 -3.33
CA PRO A 43 -10.87 7.00 -4.34
C PRO A 43 -12.26 7.42 -4.85
N TRP A 44 -13.24 6.52 -4.80
CA TRP A 44 -14.63 6.79 -5.19
C TRP A 44 -15.47 7.43 -4.08
N CYS A 45 -14.95 7.53 -2.85
CA CYS A 45 -15.67 8.12 -1.73
C CYS A 45 -15.84 9.62 -1.92
N SER A 46 -16.99 10.17 -1.53
CA SER A 46 -17.24 11.63 -1.59
C SER A 46 -16.18 12.45 -0.83
N GLY A 47 -15.63 11.90 0.27
CA GLY A 47 -14.52 12.54 1.00
C GLY A 47 -13.25 12.64 0.17
N ALA A 48 -12.92 11.58 -0.58
CA ALA A 48 -11.78 11.54 -1.48
C ALA A 48 -11.94 12.48 -2.70
N LEU A 49 -13.14 12.51 -3.28
CA LEU A 49 -13.44 13.33 -4.46
C LEU A 49 -13.37 14.83 -4.17
N ARG A 50 -13.77 15.24 -2.97
CA ARG A 50 -13.72 16.64 -2.52
C ARG A 50 -12.34 17.06 -2.00
N MET A 51 -11.44 16.10 -1.79
CA MET A 51 -10.09 16.36 -1.33
C MET A 51 -9.28 16.99 -2.46
N LYS A 52 -8.54 18.07 -2.13
CA LYS A 52 -7.57 18.65 -3.07
C LYS A 52 -6.47 17.63 -3.34
N GLU A 53 -5.99 17.59 -4.58
CA GLU A 53 -4.94 16.65 -4.99
C GLU A 53 -3.65 16.82 -4.18
N GLU A 54 -3.30 18.06 -3.82
CA GLU A 54 -2.16 18.39 -2.94
C GLU A 54 -2.23 17.68 -1.56
N ASN A 55 -3.45 17.39 -1.09
CA ASN A 55 -3.71 16.76 0.20
C ASN A 55 -3.90 15.24 0.09
N LYS A 56 -3.99 14.67 -1.11
CA LYS A 56 -4.15 13.24 -1.29
C LYS A 56 -2.84 12.51 -1.04
N ILE A 57 -2.90 11.48 -0.21
CA ILE A 57 -1.82 10.51 -0.01
C ILE A 57 -2.35 9.15 -0.44
N TRP A 58 -1.67 8.49 -1.35
CA TRP A 58 -2.11 7.21 -1.88
C TRP A 58 -1.45 6.07 -1.12
N PHE A 59 -2.26 5.16 -0.59
CA PHE A 59 -1.80 3.94 0.06
C PHE A 59 -2.10 2.73 -0.81
N LYS A 60 -1.23 1.74 -0.74
CA LYS A 60 -1.40 0.46 -1.43
C LYS A 60 -2.39 -0.45 -0.73
N SER A 61 -2.55 -0.31 0.58
CA SER A 61 -3.47 -1.13 1.40
C SER A 61 -3.92 -0.42 2.67
N ALA A 62 -5.01 -0.89 3.26
CA ALA A 62 -5.55 -0.34 4.52
C ALA A 62 -4.58 -0.56 5.68
N GLU A 63 -3.79 -1.63 5.62
CA GLU A 63 -2.75 -1.92 6.61
C GLU A 63 -1.60 -0.94 6.53
N GLU A 64 -1.15 -0.57 5.32
CA GLU A 64 -0.14 0.48 5.12
C GLU A 64 -0.63 1.84 5.63
N ALA A 65 -1.89 2.18 5.33
CA ALA A 65 -2.51 3.41 5.84
C ALA A 65 -2.54 3.42 7.38
N ARG A 66 -2.98 2.32 8.01
CA ARG A 66 -3.03 2.19 9.48
C ARG A 66 -1.64 2.21 10.12
N ALA A 67 -0.65 1.54 9.51
CA ALA A 67 0.74 1.58 9.95
C ALA A 67 1.35 2.99 9.87
N ALA A 68 0.91 3.79 8.89
CA ALA A 68 1.25 5.20 8.76
C ALA A 68 0.47 6.13 9.71
N GLY A 69 -0.39 5.59 10.57
CA GLY A 69 -1.17 6.35 11.56
C GLY A 69 -2.55 6.84 11.06
N TYR A 70 -3.00 6.39 9.88
CA TYR A 70 -4.29 6.80 9.33
C TYR A 70 -5.42 5.88 9.79
N THR A 71 -6.58 6.49 10.01
CA THR A 71 -7.81 5.82 10.43
C THR A 71 -8.81 5.72 9.28
N PRO A 72 -9.65 4.67 9.22
CA PRO A 72 -10.70 4.59 8.22
C PRO A 72 -11.67 5.77 8.40
N ALA A 73 -12.04 6.41 7.30
CA ALA A 73 -13.07 7.41 7.33
C ALA A 73 -14.46 6.79 7.47
N GLY A 74 -15.16 7.12 8.55
CA GLY A 74 -16.50 6.58 8.83
C GLY A 74 -17.58 7.01 7.83
N ASN A 75 -17.33 8.01 6.98
CA ASN A 75 -18.22 8.41 5.89
C ASN A 75 -17.97 7.63 4.59
N CYS A 76 -17.03 6.68 4.58
CA CYS A 76 -16.74 5.80 3.45
C CYS A 76 -17.34 4.42 3.72
N LYS A 77 -18.46 4.10 3.05
CA LYS A 77 -19.14 2.82 3.24
C LYS A 77 -18.21 1.65 2.84
N GLY A 78 -18.10 0.64 3.71
CA GLY A 78 -17.27 -0.55 3.45
C GLY A 78 -15.78 -0.38 3.72
N LEU A 79 -15.39 0.71 4.38
CA LEU A 79 -14.02 0.93 4.85
C LEU A 79 -13.94 0.57 6.34
N GLU A 80 -13.23 -0.50 6.67
CA GLU A 80 -13.06 -1.05 8.05
C GLU A 80 -11.58 -1.14 8.45
#